data_AF-A0A1A8WVM2-F1
#
_entry.id   AF-A0A1A8WVM2-F1
#
_cell.length_a   1.000
_cell.length_b   1.000
_cell.length_c   1.000
_cell.angle_alpha   90.00
_cell.angle_beta   90.00
_cell.angle_gamma   90.00
#
_symmetry.space_group_name_H-M   'P 1'
#
loop_
_entity.id
_entity.type
_entity.pdbx_description
1 polymer ?
#
loop_
_entity_poly.entity_id
_entity_poly.type
_entity_poly.pdbx_seq_one_letter_code
_entity_poly.pdbx_strand_id
1 'polypeptide(L)'
;MSDDKYSFFSNFSYYERKEDNILRVEVNEKSCCDSFLKDSIFIHIPFPDKFCEQFKKLHNLLLNSMVNNKKSDTLENSDCAFLNYWLNNKLRGVNIDTSISVNEFYNKIKAKNADIFKNISLKKKLYNIEKHELEKMRTLYDLYNIKSQIDTALSEDSPIEKRVTCS
;
A
#
# COMPACT_ATOMS: atom_id res chain seq x y z
N MET A 1 -7.27 2.84 -24.08
CA MET A 1 -6.65 3.53 -22.92
C MET A 1 -6.29 2.44 -21.93
N SER A 2 -5.01 2.11 -21.75
CA SER A 2 -4.63 1.10 -20.76
C SER A 2 -5.07 1.58 -19.39
N ASP A 3 -5.66 0.70 -18.61
CA ASP A 3 -6.23 1.01 -17.31
C ASP A 3 -5.08 1.28 -16.31
N ASP A 4 -4.66 2.55 -16.21
CA ASP A 4 -3.49 3.04 -15.44
C ASP A 4 -3.56 2.59 -13.96
N LYS A 5 -4.75 2.22 -13.47
CA LYS A 5 -5.00 1.69 -12.12
C LYS A 5 -4.42 0.29 -11.86
N TYR A 6 -4.23 -0.53 -12.90
CA TYR A 6 -3.63 -1.88 -12.80
C TYR A 6 -2.14 -1.87 -13.16
N SER A 7 -1.56 -0.72 -13.51
CA SER A 7 -0.19 -0.61 -14.02
C SER A 7 0.88 -1.19 -13.09
N PHE A 8 0.65 -1.18 -11.78
CA PHE A 8 1.61 -1.70 -10.80
C PHE A 8 1.80 -3.22 -10.86
N PHE A 9 0.82 -3.98 -11.36
CA PHE A 9 0.92 -5.44 -11.49
C PHE A 9 2.01 -5.88 -12.48
N SER A 10 2.35 -5.05 -13.46
CA SER A 10 3.45 -5.31 -14.39
C SER A 10 4.82 -5.42 -13.69
N ASN A 11 4.95 -4.85 -12.50
CA ASN A 11 6.14 -4.97 -11.65
C ASN A 11 5.74 -5.36 -10.22
N PHE A 12 4.81 -6.33 -10.10
CA PHE A 12 4.23 -6.70 -8.81
C PHE A 12 5.27 -7.05 -7.74
N SER A 13 6.28 -7.86 -8.09
CA SER A 13 7.32 -8.30 -7.15
C SER A 13 8.09 -7.13 -6.53
N TYR A 14 8.25 -6.01 -7.25
CA TYR A 14 8.82 -4.80 -6.69
C TYR A 14 7.92 -4.23 -5.58
N TYR A 15 6.61 -4.08 -5.83
CA TYR A 15 5.66 -3.52 -4.88
C TYR A 15 5.41 -4.42 -3.67
N GLU A 16 5.30 -5.73 -3.89
CA GLU A 16 5.23 -6.77 -2.87
C GLU A 16 6.40 -6.65 -1.89
N ARG A 17 7.64 -6.59 -2.40
CA ARG A 17 8.84 -6.40 -1.56
C ARG A 17 8.80 -5.09 -0.78
N LYS A 18 8.24 -4.00 -1.34
CA LYS A 18 8.09 -2.73 -0.60
C LYS A 18 7.08 -2.87 0.54
N GLU A 19 5.98 -3.58 0.33
CA GLU A 19 4.98 -3.88 1.36
C GLU A 19 5.57 -4.79 2.46
N ASP A 20 6.33 -5.82 2.11
CA ASP A 20 6.99 -6.68 3.11
C ASP A 20 7.97 -5.89 3.99
N ASN A 21 8.69 -4.94 3.40
CA ASN A 21 9.64 -4.08 4.12
C ASN A 21 8.98 -3.15 5.15
N ILE A 22 7.68 -2.86 5.04
CA ILE A 22 6.96 -2.05 6.03
C ILE A 22 6.30 -2.91 7.12
N LEU A 23 6.10 -4.21 6.88
CA LEU A 23 5.53 -5.14 7.87
C LEU A 23 6.53 -5.53 8.98
N ARG A 24 7.83 -5.51 8.68
CA ARG A 24 8.92 -5.89 9.61
C ARG A 24 9.35 -4.79 10.58
N VAL A 25 8.55 -3.74 10.76
CA VAL A 25 8.95 -2.53 11.49
C VAL A 25 8.34 -2.49 12.88
N GLU A 26 9.19 -2.34 13.90
CA GLU A 26 8.79 -1.93 15.24
C GLU A 26 8.47 -0.42 15.24
N VAL A 27 7.29 -0.07 15.75
CA VAL A 27 6.82 1.33 15.80
C VAL A 27 7.60 2.05 16.90
N ASN A 28 8.40 3.07 16.54
CA ASN A 28 9.09 3.92 17.52
C ASN A 28 8.11 4.87 18.24
N GLU A 29 8.41 5.15 19.51
CA GLU A 29 7.54 5.78 20.55
C GLU A 29 7.01 7.20 20.29
N LYS A 30 7.30 7.83 19.14
CA LYS A 30 6.70 9.13 18.80
C LYS A 30 6.44 9.24 17.32
N SER A 31 5.28 8.76 16.95
CA SER A 31 4.83 8.74 15.58
C SER A 31 4.31 10.12 15.19
N CYS A 32 4.59 10.58 13.97
CA CYS A 32 3.88 11.75 13.44
C CYS A 32 2.36 11.52 13.38
N CYS A 33 1.94 10.29 13.61
CA CYS A 33 0.58 9.82 13.63
C CYS A 33 -0.12 9.92 14.98
N ASP A 34 0.58 10.23 16.07
CA ASP A 34 0.00 10.42 17.39
C ASP A 34 -1.05 11.54 17.40
N SER A 35 -0.84 12.57 16.57
CA SER A 35 -1.79 13.67 16.39
C SER A 35 -3.08 13.28 15.66
N PHE A 36 -3.10 12.14 14.95
CA PHE A 36 -4.24 11.66 14.17
C PHE A 36 -5.15 10.70 14.93
N LEU A 37 -4.66 10.09 16.03
CA LEU A 37 -5.44 9.15 16.84
C LEU A 37 -6.73 9.75 17.42
N LYS A 38 -6.82 11.09 17.49
CA LYS A 38 -8.00 11.81 17.99
C LYS A 38 -9.02 12.18 16.89
N ASP A 39 -8.67 11.97 15.62
CA ASP A 39 -9.54 12.31 14.50
C ASP A 39 -10.53 11.18 14.20
N SER A 40 -11.78 11.54 13.90
CA SER A 40 -12.88 10.59 13.73
C SER A 40 -12.66 9.55 12.62
N ILE A 41 -11.85 9.86 11.59
CA ILE A 41 -11.54 8.90 10.53
C ILE A 41 -10.74 7.71 11.05
N PHE A 42 -9.91 7.92 12.08
CA PHE A 42 -9.00 6.90 12.59
C PHE A 42 -9.66 6.00 13.63
N ILE A 43 -10.85 6.36 14.14
CA ILE A 43 -11.60 5.55 15.12
C ILE A 43 -11.91 4.15 14.58
N HIS A 44 -12.13 4.04 13.28
CA HIS A 44 -12.48 2.77 12.62
C HIS A 44 -11.27 2.05 12.02
N ILE A 45 -10.06 2.60 12.17
CA ILE A 45 -8.82 1.99 11.67
C ILE A 45 -8.16 1.21 12.80
N PRO A 46 -8.03 -0.12 12.71
CA PRO A 46 -7.28 -0.89 13.69
C PRO A 46 -5.82 -0.43 13.75
N PHE A 47 -5.29 -0.20 14.95
CA PHE A 47 -3.91 0.28 15.18
C PHE A 47 -3.55 1.49 14.29
N PRO A 48 -4.26 2.63 14.44
CA PRO A 48 -4.18 3.74 13.50
C PRO A 48 -2.79 4.41 13.44
N ASP A 49 -2.06 4.39 14.55
CA ASP A 49 -0.65 4.75 14.68
C ASP A 49 0.24 3.88 13.79
N LYS A 50 0.14 2.56 13.93
CA LYS A 50 0.89 1.59 13.13
C LYS A 50 0.56 1.71 11.65
N PHE A 51 -0.73 1.83 11.32
CA PHE A 51 -1.19 1.99 9.95
C PHE A 51 -0.61 3.25 9.28
N CYS A 52 -0.63 4.38 9.99
CA CYS A 52 -0.12 5.64 9.46
C CYS A 52 1.41 5.63 9.30
N GLU A 53 2.17 5.02 10.23
CA GLU A 53 3.62 4.85 10.06
C GLU A 53 3.97 3.91 8.90
N GLN A 54 3.21 2.82 8.72
CA GLN A 54 3.34 1.93 7.57
C GLN A 54 3.13 2.69 6.26
N PHE A 55 2.06 3.50 6.18
CA PHE A 55 1.78 4.30 4.99
C PHE A 55 2.89 5.32 4.70
N LYS A 56 3.36 6.04 5.72
CA LYS A 56 4.46 7.00 5.59
C LYS A 56 5.74 6.33 5.09
N LYS A 57 6.11 5.19 5.67
CA LYS A 57 7.30 4.44 5.24
C LYS A 57 7.15 3.96 3.81
N LEU A 58 5.99 3.43 3.44
CA LEU A 58 5.70 2.98 2.08
C LEU A 58 5.83 4.12 1.07
N HIS A 59 5.20 5.26 1.37
CA HIS A 59 5.30 6.47 0.56
C HIS A 59 6.77 6.88 0.36
N ASN A 60 7.56 6.94 1.43
CA ASN A 60 8.97 7.31 1.36
C ASN A 60 9.82 6.30 0.59
N LEU A 61 9.55 5.00 0.72
CA LEU A 61 10.25 3.95 -0.02
C LEU A 61 10.02 4.05 -1.53
N LEU A 62 8.81 4.45 -1.95
CA LEU A 62 8.46 4.62 -3.36
C LEU A 62 8.97 5.96 -3.92
N LEU A 63 8.88 7.03 -3.13
CA LEU A 63 9.34 8.36 -3.50
C LEU A 63 10.87 8.40 -3.75
N ASN A 64 11.63 7.71 -2.89
CA ASN A 64 13.10 7.65 -2.95
C ASN A 64 13.63 6.49 -3.80
N SER A 65 12.75 5.73 -4.47
CA SER A 65 13.19 4.63 -5.31
C SER A 65 13.84 5.14 -6.59
N MET A 66 15.06 4.67 -6.86
CA MET A 66 15.80 4.92 -8.10
C MET A 66 15.57 3.83 -9.16
N VAL A 67 14.65 2.88 -8.91
CA VAL A 67 14.29 1.84 -9.87
C VAL A 67 13.77 2.50 -11.16
N ASN A 68 14.11 1.90 -12.31
CA ASN A 68 13.77 2.41 -13.65
C ASN A 68 14.37 3.77 -14.05
N ASN A 69 15.49 4.20 -13.44
CA ASN A 69 16.12 5.51 -13.68
C ASN A 69 15.17 6.69 -13.38
N LYS A 70 14.20 6.45 -12.51
CA LYS A 70 13.25 7.46 -12.06
C LYS A 70 13.97 8.62 -11.38
N LYS A 71 13.49 9.84 -11.63
CA LYS A 71 13.98 11.04 -10.95
C LYS A 71 13.66 10.95 -9.45
N SER A 72 14.64 11.28 -8.59
CA SER A 72 14.41 11.37 -7.15
C SER A 72 13.20 12.27 -6.84
N ASP A 73 12.51 12.00 -5.73
CA ASP A 73 11.41 12.82 -5.23
C ASP A 73 10.17 12.86 -6.13
N THR A 74 10.04 11.92 -7.06
CA THR A 74 8.85 11.77 -7.90
C THR A 74 8.11 10.47 -7.58
N LEU A 75 6.85 10.36 -7.98
CA LEU A 75 6.09 9.11 -7.94
C LEU A 75 5.63 8.85 -9.37
N GLU A 76 5.91 7.65 -9.88
CA GLU A 76 5.41 7.22 -11.18
C GLU A 76 3.91 6.92 -11.12
N ASN A 77 3.27 6.79 -12.28
CA ASN A 77 1.85 6.41 -12.33
C ASN A 77 1.61 5.07 -11.64
N SER A 78 2.50 4.08 -11.82
CA SER A 78 2.42 2.78 -11.15
C SER A 78 2.56 2.89 -9.63
N ASP A 79 3.44 3.77 -9.13
CA ASP A 79 3.55 4.02 -7.69
C ASP A 79 2.26 4.64 -7.13
N CYS A 80 1.70 5.60 -7.86
CA CYS A 80 0.43 6.23 -7.47
C CYS A 80 -0.73 5.22 -7.51
N ALA A 81 -0.78 4.36 -8.52
CA ALA A 81 -1.78 3.31 -8.66
C ALA A 81 -1.68 2.30 -7.51
N PHE A 82 -0.47 1.87 -7.17
CA PHE A 82 -0.22 0.99 -6.03
C PHE A 82 -0.61 1.64 -4.69
N LEU A 83 -0.19 2.87 -4.42
CA LEU A 83 -0.56 3.59 -3.20
C LEU A 83 -2.08 3.79 -3.09
N ASN A 84 -2.77 4.06 -4.21
CA ASN A 84 -4.22 4.16 -4.23
C ASN A 84 -4.88 2.82 -3.90
N TYR A 85 -4.43 1.72 -4.52
CA TYR A 85 -4.90 0.37 -4.20
C TYR A 85 -4.65 0.02 -2.73
N TRP A 86 -3.43 0.23 -2.23
CA TRP A 86 -3.02 -0.13 -0.87
C TRP A 86 -3.89 0.58 0.18
N LEU A 87 -4.10 1.89 0.04
CA LEU A 87 -4.97 2.66 0.94
C LEU A 87 -6.41 2.17 0.89
N ASN A 88 -6.98 1.97 -0.31
CA ASN A 88 -8.33 1.44 -0.45
C ASN A 88 -8.46 0.06 0.18
N ASN A 89 -7.48 -0.82 -0.04
CA ASN A 89 -7.51 -2.18 0.48
C ASN A 89 -7.52 -2.21 2.01
N LYS A 90 -6.67 -1.40 2.65
CA LYS A 90 -6.52 -1.36 4.12
C LYS A 90 -7.61 -0.52 4.82
N LEU A 91 -8.06 0.58 4.21
CA LEU A 91 -9.09 1.46 4.79
C LEU A 91 -10.52 0.98 4.53
N ARG A 92 -10.76 0.21 3.46
CA ARG A 92 -12.10 -0.21 3.02
C ARG A 92 -12.15 -1.73 2.86
N GLY A 93 -11.61 -2.42 3.86
CA GLY A 93 -11.67 -3.87 4.03
C GLY A 93 -13.10 -4.41 4.03
N VAL A 94 -13.25 -5.73 3.91
CA VAL A 94 -14.55 -6.42 3.81
C VAL A 94 -15.53 -6.06 4.94
N ASN A 95 -15.01 -5.69 6.11
CA ASN A 95 -15.78 -5.30 7.31
C ASN A 95 -15.59 -3.82 7.71
N ILE A 96 -14.93 -3.00 6.88
CA ILE A 96 -14.64 -1.59 7.19
C ILE A 96 -15.61 -0.71 6.42
N ASP A 97 -16.15 0.28 7.13
CA ASP A 97 -17.13 1.22 6.62
C ASP A 97 -16.68 1.83 5.27
N THR A 98 -17.48 1.60 4.23
CA THR A 98 -17.26 2.18 2.90
C THR A 98 -17.32 3.72 2.89
N SER A 99 -17.77 4.34 3.98
CA SER A 99 -17.78 5.79 4.18
C SER A 99 -16.38 6.39 4.28
N ILE A 100 -15.35 5.61 4.64
CA ILE A 100 -13.98 6.14 4.78
C ILE A 100 -13.45 6.56 3.41
N SER A 101 -13.18 7.85 3.27
CA SER A 101 -12.61 8.44 2.06
C SER A 101 -11.09 8.40 2.10
N VAL A 102 -10.49 7.71 1.11
CA VAL A 102 -9.03 7.65 0.92
C VAL A 102 -8.46 9.06 0.71
N ASN A 103 -9.20 9.90 0.01
CA ASN A 103 -8.82 11.30 -0.23
C ASN A 103 -8.86 12.13 1.06
N GLU A 104 -9.86 11.91 1.91
CA GLU A 104 -9.96 12.60 3.19
C GLU A 104 -8.82 12.18 4.12
N PHE A 105 -8.57 10.86 4.24
CA PHE A 105 -7.44 10.32 4.98
C PHE A 105 -6.11 10.95 4.53
N TYR A 106 -5.83 10.94 3.23
CA TYR A 106 -4.57 11.50 2.71
C TYR A 106 -4.45 13.00 2.95
N ASN A 107 -5.54 13.76 2.77
CA ASN A 107 -5.54 15.19 3.02
C ASN A 107 -5.24 15.52 4.49
N LYS A 108 -5.81 14.77 5.44
CA LYS A 108 -5.54 14.97 6.87
C LYS A 108 -4.10 14.67 7.23
N ILE A 109 -3.57 13.55 6.74
CA ILE A 109 -2.16 13.20 6.98
C ILE A 109 -1.22 14.24 6.37
N LYS A 110 -1.47 14.64 5.13
CA LYS A 110 -0.68 15.66 4.43
C LYS A 110 -0.72 17.01 5.13
N ALA A 111 -1.86 17.44 5.67
CA ALA A 111 -2.00 18.74 6.33
C ALA A 111 -1.09 18.88 7.57
N LYS A 112 -0.78 17.77 8.25
CA LYS A 112 0.11 17.77 9.44
C LYS A 112 1.56 17.38 9.12
N ASN A 113 1.81 16.77 7.97
CA ASN A 113 3.11 16.28 7.51
C ASN A 113 3.42 16.81 6.11
N ALA A 114 3.19 18.10 5.89
CA ALA A 114 3.29 18.73 4.58
C ALA A 114 4.68 18.62 3.97
N ASP A 115 5.69 18.46 4.81
CA ASP A 115 7.09 18.26 4.47
C ASP A 115 7.37 16.85 3.91
N ILE A 116 6.67 15.83 4.39
CA ILE A 116 6.77 14.44 3.94
C ILE A 116 5.90 14.23 2.68
N PHE A 117 4.67 14.74 2.68
CA PHE A 117 3.68 14.53 1.62
C PHE A 117 3.61 15.71 0.63
N LYS A 118 4.78 16.23 0.22
CA LYS A 118 4.90 17.37 -0.72
C LYS A 118 4.37 17.04 -2.12
N ASN A 119 4.40 15.77 -2.50
CA ASN A 119 4.06 15.33 -3.85
C ASN A 119 2.60 15.69 -4.22
N ILE A 120 2.44 16.47 -5.29
CA ILE A 120 1.14 16.94 -5.80
C ILE A 120 0.49 15.88 -6.71
N SER A 121 1.29 15.06 -7.41
CA SER A 121 0.77 14.07 -8.35
C SER A 121 -0.01 12.98 -7.63
N LEU A 122 0.46 12.50 -6.48
CA LEU A 122 -0.23 11.49 -5.69
C LEU A 122 -1.64 11.95 -5.30
N LYS A 123 -1.79 13.17 -4.78
CA LYS A 123 -3.10 13.72 -4.38
C LYS A 123 -4.14 13.65 -5.51
N LYS A 124 -3.72 13.90 -6.75
CA LYS A 124 -4.61 13.90 -7.93
C LYS A 124 -4.95 12.50 -8.43
N LYS A 125 -4.16 11.49 -8.04
CA LYS A 125 -4.30 10.10 -8.45
C LYS A 125 -5.00 9.23 -7.40
N LEU A 126 -5.25 9.76 -6.20
CA LEU A 126 -6.01 9.08 -5.16
C LEU A 126 -7.52 9.22 -5.37
N TYR A 127 -8.24 8.13 -5.19
CA TYR A 127 -9.70 8.07 -5.29
C TYR A 127 -10.23 6.82 -4.59
N ASN A 128 -11.50 6.84 -4.20
CA ASN A 128 -12.17 5.66 -3.67
C ASN A 128 -12.47 4.69 -4.83
N ILE A 129 -11.82 3.53 -4.83
CA ILE A 129 -12.05 2.49 -5.84
C ILE A 129 -13.45 1.90 -5.61
N GLU A 130 -14.24 1.72 -6.67
CA GLU A 130 -15.56 1.09 -6.56
C GLU A 130 -15.43 -0.31 -5.92
N LYS A 131 -16.40 -0.73 -5.12
CA LYS A 131 -16.29 -1.95 -4.29
C LYS A 131 -15.99 -3.18 -5.13
N HIS A 132 -16.77 -3.43 -6.19
CA HIS A 132 -16.57 -4.60 -7.04
C HIS A 132 -15.23 -4.52 -7.80
N GLU A 133 -14.78 -3.32 -8.19
CA GLU A 133 -13.45 -3.15 -8.76
C GLU A 133 -12.32 -3.42 -7.75
N LEU A 134 -12.48 -2.99 -6.49
CA LEU A 134 -11.51 -3.26 -5.43
C LEU A 134 -11.42 -4.77 -5.14
N GLU A 135 -12.54 -5.49 -5.14
CA GLU A 135 -12.55 -6.96 -5.00
C GLU A 135 -11.79 -7.65 -6.13
N LYS A 136 -11.95 -7.21 -7.39
CA LYS A 136 -11.13 -7.75 -8.49
C LYS A 136 -9.64 -7.51 -8.28
N MET A 137 -9.27 -6.30 -7.83
CA MET A 137 -7.87 -5.99 -7.55
C MET A 137 -7.31 -6.82 -6.41
N ARG A 138 -8.11 -7.13 -5.36
CA ARG A 138 -7.74 -8.06 -4.29
C ARG A 138 -7.48 -9.45 -4.82
N THR A 139 -8.42 -10.02 -5.59
CA THR A 139 -8.24 -11.33 -6.22
C THR A 139 -6.98 -11.37 -7.07
N LEU A 140 -6.73 -10.32 -7.86
CA LEU A 140 -5.52 -10.26 -8.68
C LEU A 140 -4.25 -10.17 -7.84
N TYR A 141 -4.25 -9.36 -6.78
CA TYR A 141 -3.15 -9.28 -5.82
C TYR A 141 -2.83 -10.64 -5.21
N ASP A 142 -3.84 -11.37 -4.76
CA ASP A 142 -3.67 -12.70 -4.17
C ASP A 142 -3.08 -13.70 -5.18
N LEU A 143 -3.55 -13.67 -6.43
CA LEU A 143 -3.02 -14.53 -7.49
C LEU A 143 -1.54 -14.24 -7.78
N TYR A 144 -1.14 -12.97 -7.83
CA TYR A 144 0.26 -12.59 -8.03
C TYR A 144 1.15 -12.96 -6.84
N ASN A 145 0.64 -12.84 -5.61
CA ASN A 145 1.36 -13.28 -4.41
C ASN A 145 1.56 -14.80 -4.40
N ILE A 146 0.52 -15.58 -4.72
CA ILE A 146 0.63 -17.05 -4.88
C ILE A 146 1.67 -17.40 -5.94
N LYS A 147 1.66 -16.71 -7.08
CA LYS A 147 2.68 -16.90 -8.13
C LYS A 147 4.09 -16.59 -7.60
N SER A 148 4.28 -15.49 -6.89
CA SER A 148 5.57 -15.08 -6.30
C SER A 148 6.13 -16.15 -5.35
N GLN A 149 5.25 -16.73 -4.52
CA GLN A 149 5.61 -17.81 -3.59
C GLN A 149 6.00 -19.10 -4.32
N ILE A 150 5.26 -19.49 -5.38
CA ILE A 150 5.60 -20.64 -6.23
C ILE A 150 6.95 -20.42 -6.92
N ASP A 151 7.17 -19.25 -7.54
CA ASP A 151 8.44 -18.93 -8.21
C ASP A 151 9.62 -19.01 -7.24
N THR A 152 9.45 -18.52 -6.01
CA THR A 152 10.46 -18.60 -4.94
C THR A 152 10.74 -20.05 -4.57
N ALA A 153 9.70 -20.86 -4.33
CA ALA A 153 9.83 -22.27 -3.98
C ALA A 153 10.50 -23.12 -5.08
N LEU A 154 10.27 -22.77 -6.36
CA LEU A 154 10.91 -23.45 -7.49
C LEU A 154 12.36 -22.99 -7.74
N SER A 155 12.73 -21.80 -7.28
CA SER A 155 14.09 -21.27 -7.41
C SER A 155 15.03 -21.76 -6.30
N GLU A 156 14.47 -22.19 -5.17
CA GLU A 156 15.20 -22.85 -4.10
C GLU A 156 15.30 -24.36 -4.41
N ASP A 157 16.39 -24.80 -5.05
CA ASP A 157 16.72 -26.24 -5.17
C ASP A 157 16.94 -26.84 -3.76
N SER A 158 15.86 -27.23 -3.08
CA SER A 158 15.91 -28.08 -1.88
C SER A 158 14.63 -28.93 -1.75
N PRO A 159 14.74 -30.19 -1.26
CA PRO A 159 13.71 -31.21 -1.41
C PRO A 159 12.42 -30.85 -0.71
N ILE A 160 11.31 -31.13 -1.41
CA ILE A 160 9.93 -30.93 -0.99
C ILE A 160 9.66 -31.67 0.33
N GLU A 161 9.81 -30.99 1.46
CA GLU A 161 9.15 -31.34 2.72
C GLU A 161 8.65 -30.10 3.45
N LYS A 162 7.74 -29.36 2.81
CA LYS A 162 6.70 -28.64 3.54
C LYS A 162 5.36 -29.05 2.96
N ARG A 163 4.71 -29.99 3.62
CA ARG A 163 3.31 -30.33 3.35
C ARG A 163 2.49 -29.05 3.54
N VAL A 164 2.02 -28.48 2.43
CA VAL A 164 0.94 -27.50 2.46
C VAL A 164 -0.32 -28.29 2.80
N THR A 165 -0.69 -28.34 4.08
CA THR A 165 -2.02 -28.78 4.47
C THR A 165 -2.97 -27.60 4.30
N CYS A 166 -3.76 -27.63 3.23
CA CYS A 166 -4.96 -26.81 3.16
C CYS A 166 -5.92 -27.28 4.25
N SER A 167 -6.34 -26.35 5.12
CA SER A 167 -7.42 -26.53 6.10
C SER A 167 -8.71 -25.99 5.52
#